data_AF-A0A0Q7SLE4-F1
#
_entry.id   AF-A0A0Q7SLE4-F1
#
_cell.length_a   1.000
_cell.length_b   1.000
_cell.length_c   1.000
_cell.angle_alpha   90.00
_cell.angle_beta   90.00
_cell.angle_gamma   90.00
#
_symmetry.space_group_name_H-M   'P 1'
#
loop_
_entity.id
_entity.type
_entity.pdbx_description
1 polymer ?
#
loop_
_entity_poly.entity_id
_entity_poly.type
_entity_poly.pdbx_seq_one_letter_code
_entity_poly.pdbx_strand_id
1 'polypeptide(L)'
;MHTAQRFMSTTLLAAAAMFTVHAHALSDEAFMKDAAQAGAAEIEASKLATTKARNADVKAFATTMIADHTKVADELKALAATKNVTLPDGPSVKQKAELKLIDAGDDDKFDERYAKNFGIKAHEDTIKLFEKASREAKDAEVKAWAQKTLPGLKHHLEMAKALPVNAAKK
;
A
#
# COMPACT_ATOMS: atom_id res chain seq x y z
N MET A 1 -27.24 77.25 -18.04
CA MET A 1 -27.53 76.64 -16.73
C MET A 1 -27.48 75.12 -16.91
N HIS A 2 -26.57 74.47 -16.16
CA HIS A 2 -26.40 73.03 -15.83
C HIS A 2 -26.59 71.95 -16.91
N THR A 3 -25.53 71.32 -17.44
CA THR A 3 -24.75 70.17 -16.89
C THR A 3 -25.58 68.92 -16.57
N ALA A 4 -25.36 67.81 -17.29
CA ALA A 4 -25.28 66.46 -16.72
C ALA A 4 -24.82 65.42 -17.77
N GLN A 5 -23.54 65.04 -17.66
CA GLN A 5 -22.93 63.86 -18.24
C GLN A 5 -23.42 62.62 -17.47
N ARG A 6 -23.80 61.54 -18.17
CA ARG A 6 -24.11 60.24 -17.53
C ARG A 6 -23.15 59.16 -18.01
N PHE A 7 -22.47 58.58 -17.03
CA PHE A 7 -21.48 57.52 -17.13
C PHE A 7 -22.09 56.12 -17.28
N MET A 8 -21.28 55.27 -17.91
CA MET A 8 -21.23 53.81 -18.04
C MET A 8 -21.93 52.93 -16.98
N SER A 9 -22.43 51.78 -17.44
CA SER A 9 -22.13 50.49 -16.80
C SER A 9 -22.44 49.31 -17.74
N THR A 10 -21.40 48.71 -18.30
CA THR A 10 -21.43 47.36 -18.87
C THR A 10 -20.91 46.40 -17.80
N THR A 11 -21.80 45.58 -17.24
CA THR A 11 -21.40 44.52 -16.31
C THR A 11 -20.96 43.30 -17.11
N LEU A 12 -19.65 43.02 -17.11
CA LEU A 12 -19.08 41.79 -17.65
C LEU A 12 -19.18 40.70 -16.57
N LEU A 13 -19.96 39.65 -16.81
CA LEU A 13 -20.01 38.47 -15.94
C LEU A 13 -18.81 37.57 -16.26
N ALA A 14 -17.77 37.64 -15.43
CA ALA A 14 -16.63 36.72 -15.53
C ALA A 14 -17.02 35.37 -14.90
N ALA A 15 -17.16 34.32 -15.73
CA ALA A 15 -17.26 32.95 -15.27
C ALA A 15 -15.86 32.46 -14.86
N ALA A 16 -15.62 32.34 -13.55
CA ALA A 16 -14.41 31.71 -13.03
C ALA A 16 -14.53 30.18 -13.23
N ALA A 17 -13.80 29.65 -14.20
CA ALA A 17 -13.55 28.22 -14.29
C ALA A 17 -12.70 27.79 -13.09
N MET A 18 -13.34 27.18 -12.08
CA MET A 18 -12.62 26.55 -10.98
C MET A 18 -11.87 25.33 -11.52
N PHE A 19 -10.57 25.48 -11.75
CA PHE A 19 -9.68 24.34 -11.89
C PHE A 19 -9.54 23.66 -10.53
N THR A 20 -10.46 22.74 -10.24
CA THR A 20 -10.26 21.76 -9.18
C THR A 20 -9.03 20.94 -9.52
N VAL A 21 -7.96 21.09 -8.75
CA VAL A 21 -6.80 20.20 -8.76
C VAL A 21 -7.31 18.84 -8.29
N HIS A 22 -7.76 18.01 -9.21
CA HIS A 22 -8.00 16.60 -8.92
C HIS A 22 -6.63 15.98 -8.71
N ALA A 23 -6.24 15.77 -7.45
CA ALA A 23 -5.21 14.78 -7.15
C ALA A 23 -5.57 13.51 -7.92
N HIS A 24 -4.67 13.02 -8.77
CA HIS A 24 -4.97 11.85 -9.61
C HIS A 24 -5.41 10.70 -8.71
N ALA A 25 -6.71 10.40 -8.73
CA ALA A 25 -7.24 9.27 -8.01
C ALA A 25 -6.64 8.01 -8.66
N LEU A 26 -5.91 7.22 -7.87
CA LEU A 26 -5.49 5.87 -8.25
C LEU A 26 -6.70 5.12 -8.81
N SER A 27 -6.59 4.56 -10.02
CA SER A 27 -7.65 3.73 -10.58
C SER A 27 -7.79 2.43 -9.80
N ASP A 28 -8.96 1.81 -9.82
CA ASP A 28 -9.20 0.53 -9.16
C ASP A 28 -8.27 -0.57 -9.70
N GLU A 29 -7.96 -0.52 -11.00
CA GLU A 29 -6.97 -1.40 -11.63
C GLU A 29 -5.57 -1.17 -11.06
N ALA A 30 -5.11 0.09 -10.96
CA ALA A 30 -3.80 0.40 -10.40
C ALA A 30 -3.71 -0.04 -8.94
N PHE A 31 -4.77 0.17 -8.14
CA PHE A 31 -4.86 -0.34 -6.78
C PHE A 31 -4.67 -1.85 -6.70
N MET A 32 -5.40 -2.63 -7.51
CA MET A 32 -5.29 -4.08 -7.49
C MET A 32 -3.89 -4.54 -7.91
N LYS A 33 -3.25 -3.89 -8.90
CA LYS A 33 -1.88 -4.21 -9.30
C LYS A 33 -0.86 -3.90 -8.20
N ASP A 34 -0.96 -2.73 -7.57
CA ASP A 34 -0.07 -2.32 -6.49
C ASP A 34 -0.22 -3.24 -5.26
N ALA A 35 -1.46 -3.60 -4.90
CA ALA A 35 -1.75 -4.54 -3.83
C ALA A 35 -1.19 -5.94 -4.11
N ALA A 36 -1.31 -6.43 -5.36
CA ALA A 36 -0.74 -7.71 -5.76
C ALA A 36 0.79 -7.73 -5.65
N GLN A 37 1.46 -6.66 -6.11
CA GLN A 37 2.92 -6.54 -6.01
C GLN A 37 3.40 -6.44 -4.57
N ALA A 38 2.71 -5.66 -3.72
CA ALA A 38 3.00 -5.55 -2.29
C ALA A 38 2.89 -6.91 -1.58
N GLY A 39 1.77 -7.61 -1.75
CA GLY A 39 1.57 -8.94 -1.15
C GLY A 39 2.60 -9.97 -1.63
N ALA A 40 2.94 -9.96 -2.93
CA ALA A 40 3.99 -10.83 -3.46
C ALA A 40 5.36 -10.54 -2.84
N ALA A 41 5.71 -9.26 -2.66
CA ALA A 41 6.96 -8.84 -2.04
C ALA A 41 7.05 -9.31 -0.58
N GLU A 42 5.97 -9.17 0.18
CA GLU A 42 5.90 -9.59 1.58
C GLU A 42 5.98 -11.12 1.72
N ILE A 43 5.37 -11.88 0.81
CA ILE A 43 5.50 -13.35 0.76
C ILE A 43 6.95 -13.76 0.48
N GLU A 44 7.59 -13.17 -0.54
CA GLU A 44 8.97 -13.50 -0.91
C GLU A 44 9.96 -13.12 0.21
N ALA A 45 9.81 -11.93 0.80
CA ALA A 45 10.63 -11.50 1.93
C ALA A 45 10.47 -12.44 3.13
N SER A 46 9.23 -12.87 3.40
CA SER A 46 8.93 -13.73 4.53
C SER A 46 9.47 -15.15 4.31
N LYS A 47 9.42 -15.68 3.08
CA LYS A 47 10.11 -16.94 2.74
C LYS A 47 11.60 -16.84 3.02
N LEU A 48 12.24 -15.76 2.62
CA LEU A 48 13.65 -15.51 2.96
C LEU A 48 13.86 -15.45 4.48
N ALA A 49 12.95 -14.81 5.22
CA ALA A 49 13.06 -14.73 6.67
C ALA A 49 12.90 -16.08 7.38
N THR A 50 12.08 -17.00 6.86
CA THR A 50 12.00 -18.35 7.44
C THR A 50 13.34 -19.11 7.39
N THR A 51 14.19 -18.82 6.40
CA THR A 51 15.48 -19.48 6.23
C THR A 51 16.62 -18.72 6.91
N LYS A 52 16.66 -17.38 6.79
CA LYS A 52 17.79 -16.57 7.25
C LYS A 52 17.63 -16.01 8.66
N ALA A 53 16.41 -15.85 9.15
CA ALA A 53 16.23 -15.20 10.45
C ALA A 53 16.88 -16.02 11.57
N ARG A 54 17.40 -15.34 12.60
CA ARG A 54 17.99 -15.99 13.77
C ARG A 54 17.03 -15.99 14.95
N ASN A 55 16.20 -14.96 15.06
CA ASN A 55 15.19 -14.81 16.10
C ASN A 55 13.93 -15.64 15.78
N ALA A 56 13.46 -16.40 16.78
CA ALA A 56 12.29 -17.27 16.62
C ALA A 56 10.98 -16.50 16.40
N ASP A 57 10.80 -15.34 17.04
CA ASP A 57 9.61 -14.49 16.86
C ASP A 57 9.55 -13.91 15.46
N VAL A 58 10.72 -13.57 14.87
CA VAL A 58 10.81 -13.12 13.48
C VAL A 58 10.43 -14.24 12.50
N LYS A 59 10.85 -15.49 12.75
CA LYS A 59 10.41 -16.65 11.95
C LYS A 59 8.92 -16.92 12.08
N ALA A 60 8.38 -16.81 13.30
CA ALA A 60 6.96 -16.99 13.55
C ALA A 60 6.14 -15.92 12.80
N PHE A 61 6.53 -14.65 12.92
CA PHE A 61 5.94 -13.55 12.16
C PHE A 61 5.98 -13.81 10.65
N ALA A 62 7.14 -14.20 10.11
CA ALA A 62 7.28 -14.52 8.70
C ALA A 62 6.37 -15.66 8.24
N THR A 63 6.19 -16.69 9.07
CA THR A 63 5.27 -17.80 8.79
C THR A 63 3.82 -17.31 8.70
N THR A 64 3.40 -16.44 9.63
CA THR A 64 2.08 -15.80 9.58
C THR A 64 1.91 -14.94 8.31
N MET A 65 2.92 -14.13 7.96
CA MET A 65 2.86 -13.30 6.75
C MET A 65 2.68 -14.15 5.48
N ILE A 66 3.39 -15.28 5.35
CA ILE A 66 3.22 -16.18 4.20
C ILE A 66 1.79 -16.68 4.12
N ALA A 67 1.23 -17.19 5.24
CA ALA A 67 -0.11 -17.77 5.25
C ALA A 67 -1.18 -16.73 4.90
N ASP A 68 -1.17 -15.59 5.59
CA ASP A 68 -2.21 -14.58 5.45
C ASP A 68 -2.14 -13.85 4.11
N HIS A 69 -0.94 -13.45 3.67
CA HIS A 69 -0.79 -12.76 2.38
C HIS A 69 -1.05 -13.69 1.20
N THR A 70 -0.79 -15.00 1.31
CA THR A 70 -1.18 -15.96 0.26
C THR A 70 -2.69 -16.01 0.11
N LYS A 71 -3.43 -16.08 1.22
CA LYS A 71 -4.90 -16.04 1.18
C LYS A 71 -5.42 -14.73 0.57
N VAL A 72 -4.86 -13.60 0.97
CA VAL A 72 -5.23 -12.28 0.40
C VAL A 72 -4.92 -12.21 -1.10
N ALA A 73 -3.78 -12.78 -1.53
CA ALA A 73 -3.42 -12.84 -2.95
C ALA A 73 -4.41 -13.67 -3.76
N ASP A 74 -4.88 -14.80 -3.23
CA ASP A 74 -5.87 -15.64 -3.90
C ASP A 74 -7.25 -14.96 -3.98
N GLU A 75 -7.67 -14.26 -2.93
CA GLU A 75 -8.88 -13.42 -2.96
C GLU A 75 -8.77 -12.31 -4.01
N LEU A 76 -7.61 -11.64 -4.10
CA LEU A 76 -7.36 -10.59 -5.07
C LEU A 76 -7.34 -11.11 -6.52
N LYS A 77 -6.74 -12.28 -6.77
CA LYS A 77 -6.75 -12.92 -8.09
C LYS A 77 -8.18 -13.22 -8.55
N ALA A 78 -9.01 -13.76 -7.66
CA ALA A 78 -10.41 -14.04 -7.97
C ALA A 78 -11.17 -12.75 -8.30
N LEU A 79 -11.00 -11.70 -7.48
CA LEU A 79 -11.61 -10.40 -7.75
C LEU A 79 -11.15 -9.82 -9.09
N ALA A 80 -9.84 -9.77 -9.34
CA ALA A 80 -9.28 -9.22 -10.58
C ALA A 80 -9.79 -9.94 -11.84
N ALA A 81 -9.99 -11.26 -11.78
CA ALA A 81 -10.60 -12.01 -12.86
C ALA A 81 -12.03 -11.54 -13.19
N THR A 82 -12.86 -11.25 -12.18
CA THR A 82 -14.21 -10.69 -12.41
C THR A 82 -14.19 -9.29 -13.03
N LYS A 83 -13.09 -8.55 -12.84
CA LYS A 83 -12.88 -7.18 -13.35
C LYS A 83 -12.10 -7.15 -14.67
N ASN A 84 -11.73 -8.30 -15.23
CA ASN A 84 -10.85 -8.42 -16.40
C ASN A 84 -9.53 -7.67 -16.23
N VAL A 85 -8.99 -7.65 -15.01
CA VAL A 85 -7.71 -7.03 -14.70
C VAL A 85 -6.62 -8.08 -14.63
N THR A 86 -5.59 -7.93 -15.46
CA THR A 86 -4.39 -8.74 -15.39
C THR A 86 -3.48 -8.24 -14.26
N LEU A 87 -3.26 -9.09 -13.25
CA LEU A 87 -2.35 -8.80 -12.15
C LEU A 87 -0.89 -9.12 -12.54
N PRO A 88 0.09 -8.43 -11.93
CA PRO A 88 1.49 -8.80 -12.05
C PRO A 88 1.77 -10.13 -11.31
N ASP A 89 2.68 -10.94 -11.86
CA ASP A 89 3.01 -12.27 -11.31
C ASP A 89 4.03 -12.25 -10.16
N GLY A 90 4.35 -11.08 -9.61
CA GLY A 90 5.32 -10.96 -8.53
C GLY A 90 5.63 -9.52 -8.14
N PRO A 91 6.66 -9.30 -7.32
CA PRO A 91 7.00 -7.97 -6.83
C PRO A 91 7.42 -7.03 -7.97
N SER A 92 7.21 -5.73 -7.75
CA SER A 92 7.74 -4.69 -8.64
C SER A 92 9.28 -4.73 -8.71
N VAL A 93 9.86 -4.09 -9.71
CA VAL A 93 11.33 -3.98 -9.86
C VAL A 93 11.98 -3.38 -8.60
N LYS A 94 11.34 -2.35 -8.01
CA LYS A 94 11.79 -1.72 -6.77
C LYS A 94 11.79 -2.69 -5.60
N GLN A 95 10.69 -3.41 -5.40
CA GLN A 95 10.59 -4.40 -4.31
C GLN A 95 11.57 -5.56 -4.50
N LYS A 96 11.83 -6.00 -5.74
CA LYS A 96 12.88 -6.98 -6.03
C LYS A 96 14.27 -6.48 -5.65
N ALA A 97 14.55 -5.19 -5.84
CA ALA A 97 15.81 -4.59 -5.39
C ALA A 97 15.90 -4.55 -3.86
N GLU A 98 14.82 -4.19 -3.17
CA GLU A 98 14.75 -4.19 -1.70
C GLU A 98 14.94 -5.62 -1.13
N LEU A 99 14.35 -6.64 -1.75
CA LEU A 99 14.55 -8.05 -1.42
C LEU A 99 16.02 -8.46 -1.54
N LYS A 100 16.67 -8.10 -2.66
CA LYS A 100 18.09 -8.38 -2.87
C LYS A 100 18.98 -7.71 -1.83
N LEU A 101 18.64 -6.48 -1.42
CA LEU A 101 19.41 -5.75 -0.43
C LEU A 101 19.34 -6.41 0.96
N ILE A 102 18.17 -6.89 1.38
CA ILE A 102 18.07 -7.57 2.68
C ILE A 102 18.75 -8.94 2.67
N ASP A 103 18.75 -9.62 1.52
CA ASP A 103 19.41 -10.92 1.32
C ASP A 103 20.93 -10.79 1.32
N ALA A 104 21.49 -9.83 0.57
CA ALA A 104 22.93 -9.68 0.42
C ALA A 104 23.66 -9.11 1.65
N GLY A 105 22.94 -8.54 2.61
CA GLY A 105 23.54 -7.95 3.81
C GLY A 105 23.92 -8.98 4.88
N ASP A 106 24.70 -8.55 5.87
CA ASP A 106 25.16 -9.39 6.98
C ASP A 106 23.99 -10.10 7.69
N ASP A 107 24.15 -11.40 7.94
CA ASP A 107 23.12 -12.24 8.55
C ASP A 107 22.73 -11.78 9.96
N ASP A 108 23.68 -11.21 10.72
CA ASP A 108 23.45 -10.69 12.08
C ASP A 108 22.49 -9.49 12.12
N LYS A 109 22.28 -8.86 10.97
CA LYS A 109 21.39 -7.72 10.79
C LYS A 109 20.16 -8.05 9.94
N PHE A 110 20.02 -9.31 9.53
CA PHE A 110 18.91 -9.75 8.69
C PHE A 110 17.55 -9.51 9.37
N ASP A 111 17.39 -9.97 10.60
CA ASP A 111 16.13 -9.87 11.35
C ASP A 111 15.64 -8.42 11.46
N GLU A 112 16.56 -7.50 11.79
CA GLU A 112 16.29 -6.07 11.92
C GLU A 112 15.88 -5.45 10.56
N ARG A 113 16.59 -5.79 9.48
CA ARG A 113 16.27 -5.29 8.13
C ARG A 113 14.91 -5.80 7.65
N TYR A 114 14.63 -7.09 7.84
CA TYR A 114 13.35 -7.68 7.46
C TYR A 114 12.19 -7.04 8.25
N ALA A 115 12.30 -6.96 9.58
CA ALA A 115 11.27 -6.37 10.43
C ALA A 115 11.01 -4.90 10.11
N LYS A 116 12.05 -4.11 9.79
CA LYS A 116 11.89 -2.70 9.42
C LYS A 116 11.33 -2.51 8.02
N ASN A 117 11.86 -3.21 7.02
CA ASN A 117 11.53 -2.96 5.61
C ASN A 117 10.23 -3.64 5.19
N PHE A 118 10.05 -4.92 5.54
CA PHE A 118 8.91 -5.74 5.13
C PHE A 118 7.89 -5.96 6.24
N GLY A 119 8.26 -5.76 7.51
CA GLY A 119 7.32 -5.73 8.62
C GLY A 119 6.66 -4.36 8.79
N ILE A 120 7.44 -3.31 9.08
CA ILE A 120 6.88 -1.99 9.42
C ILE A 120 6.62 -1.16 8.16
N LYS A 121 7.67 -0.84 7.39
CA LYS A 121 7.58 0.11 6.29
C LYS A 121 6.61 -0.35 5.21
N ALA A 122 6.72 -1.60 4.76
CA ALA A 122 5.82 -2.15 3.75
C ALA A 122 4.36 -2.07 4.19
N HIS A 123 4.07 -2.46 5.44
CA HIS A 123 2.70 -2.41 5.97
C HIS A 123 2.18 -0.98 6.14
N GLU A 124 2.99 -0.02 6.58
CA GLU A 124 2.59 1.39 6.65
C GLU A 124 2.22 1.96 5.27
N ASP A 125 2.99 1.63 4.23
CA ASP A 125 2.72 2.06 2.86
C ASP A 125 1.47 1.36 2.30
N THR A 126 1.32 0.05 2.50
CA THR A 126 0.16 -0.73 2.07
C THR A 126 -1.11 -0.31 2.81
N ILE A 127 -1.06 0.01 4.11
CA ILE A 127 -2.21 0.53 4.86
C ILE A 127 -2.70 1.84 4.25
N LYS A 128 -1.81 2.78 3.88
CA LYS A 128 -2.21 4.04 3.22
C LYS A 128 -2.91 3.77 1.89
N LEU A 129 -2.38 2.82 1.10
CA LEU A 129 -2.98 2.39 -0.16
C LEU A 129 -4.40 1.83 0.05
N PHE A 130 -4.57 0.92 1.01
CA PHE A 130 -5.86 0.29 1.32
C PHE A 130 -6.85 1.25 1.95
N GLU A 131 -6.41 2.18 2.81
CA GLU A 131 -7.26 3.23 3.38
C GLU A 131 -7.81 4.15 2.29
N LYS A 132 -6.98 4.52 1.31
CA LYS A 132 -7.42 5.30 0.16
C LYS A 132 -8.45 4.52 -0.67
N ALA A 133 -8.15 3.28 -1.05
CA ALA A 133 -9.06 2.45 -1.84
C ALA A 133 -10.40 2.18 -1.13
N SER A 134 -10.35 1.93 0.18
CA SER A 134 -11.54 1.73 1.03
C SER A 134 -12.51 2.91 1.03
N ARG A 135 -12.04 4.12 0.74
CA ARG A 135 -12.87 5.32 0.62
C ARG A 135 -13.22 5.64 -0.83
N GLU A 136 -12.23 5.57 -1.71
CA GLU A 136 -12.26 6.24 -3.02
C GLU A 136 -12.44 5.31 -4.21
N ALA A 137 -12.26 3.99 -4.05
CA ALA A 137 -12.45 3.02 -5.13
C ALA A 137 -13.84 3.19 -5.76
N LYS A 138 -13.95 3.04 -7.07
CA LYS A 138 -15.19 3.30 -7.81
C LYS A 138 -16.04 2.04 -7.90
N ASP A 139 -15.40 0.90 -8.13
CA ASP A 139 -16.02 -0.41 -8.09
C ASP A 139 -16.33 -0.82 -6.64
N ALA A 140 -17.57 -1.22 -6.41
CA ALA A 140 -18.07 -1.54 -5.07
C ALA A 140 -17.41 -2.80 -4.48
N GLU A 141 -17.07 -3.78 -5.31
CA GLU A 141 -16.41 -5.01 -4.85
C GLU A 141 -14.94 -4.77 -4.53
N VAL A 142 -14.25 -3.95 -5.34
CA VAL A 142 -12.89 -3.49 -5.03
C VAL A 142 -12.83 -2.71 -3.72
N LYS A 143 -13.80 -1.80 -3.51
CA LYS A 143 -13.92 -1.06 -2.25
C LYS A 143 -14.16 -1.97 -1.06
N ALA A 144 -15.12 -2.89 -1.18
CA ALA A 144 -15.47 -3.82 -0.11
C ALA A 144 -14.30 -4.75 0.24
N TRP A 145 -13.57 -5.23 -0.78
CA TRP A 145 -12.38 -6.03 -0.58
C TRP A 145 -11.28 -5.25 0.16
N ALA A 146 -11.01 -4.00 -0.24
CA ALA A 146 -10.05 -3.15 0.47
C ALA A 146 -10.44 -2.95 1.94
N GLN A 147 -11.72 -2.69 2.22
CA GLN A 147 -12.25 -2.52 3.58
C GLN A 147 -12.10 -3.80 4.42
N LYS A 148 -12.39 -4.97 3.83
CA LYS A 148 -12.29 -6.28 4.49
C LYS A 148 -10.84 -6.63 4.86
N THR A 149 -9.89 -6.27 4.00
CA THR A 149 -8.47 -6.63 4.17
C THR A 149 -7.73 -5.70 5.13
N LEU A 150 -8.15 -4.43 5.21
CA LEU A 150 -7.46 -3.39 5.98
C LEU A 150 -7.22 -3.72 7.48
N PRO A 151 -8.16 -4.33 8.23
CA PRO A 151 -7.90 -4.72 9.62
C PRO A 151 -6.75 -5.74 9.77
N GLY A 152 -6.59 -6.66 8.83
CA GLY A 152 -5.50 -7.63 8.82
C GLY A 152 -4.14 -6.95 8.67
N LEU A 153 -4.02 -6.03 7.71
CA LEU A 153 -2.80 -5.25 7.50
C LEU A 153 -2.41 -4.43 8.74
N LYS A 154 -3.39 -3.83 9.42
CA LYS A 154 -3.17 -3.09 10.68
C LYS A 154 -2.68 -4.03 11.78
N HIS A 155 -3.27 -5.21 11.90
CA HIS A 155 -2.83 -6.20 12.87
C HIS A 155 -1.38 -6.66 12.60
N HIS A 156 -1.03 -6.94 11.35
CA HIS A 156 0.32 -7.32 10.97
C HIS A 156 1.34 -6.22 11.26
N LEU A 157 1.00 -4.94 11.07
CA LEU A 157 1.86 -3.82 11.47
C LEU A 157 2.13 -3.81 12.98
N GLU A 158 1.10 -4.04 13.80
CA GLU A 158 1.27 -4.11 15.25
C GLU A 158 2.14 -5.30 15.67
N MET A 159 1.96 -6.46 15.04
CA MET A 159 2.85 -7.61 15.23
C MET A 159 4.30 -7.26 14.88
N ALA A 160 4.53 -6.60 13.74
CA ALA A 160 5.87 -6.20 13.30
C ALA A 160 6.52 -5.24 14.30
N LYS A 161 5.79 -4.24 14.80
CA LYS A 161 6.29 -3.30 15.82
C LYS A 161 6.62 -3.98 17.15
N ALA A 162 5.88 -5.04 17.50
CA ALA A 162 6.10 -5.81 18.73
C ALA A 162 7.31 -6.76 18.66
N LEU A 163 7.92 -6.96 17.49
CA LEU A 163 9.09 -7.83 17.35
C LEU A 163 10.25 -7.34 18.23
N PRO A 164 10.98 -8.24 18.91
CA PRO A 164 12.05 -7.86 19.84
C PRO A 164 13.21 -7.15 19.16
N VAL A 165 13.41 -7.35 17.86
CA VAL A 165 14.43 -6.67 17.05
C VAL A 165 14.10 -5.21 16.76
N ASN A 166 12.86 -4.78 17.04
CA ASN A 166 12.40 -3.40 16.92
C ASN A 166 12.31 -2.69 18.29
N ALA A 167 12.44 -3.43 19.40
CA ALA A 167 12.51 -2.83 20.71
C ALA A 167 13.78 -1.95 20.78
N ALA A 168 13.61 -0.66 21.06
CA ALA A 168 14.72 0.22 21.37
C ALA A 168 15.51 -0.43 22.52
N LYS A 169 16.81 -0.67 22.31
CA LYS A 169 17.69 -1.04 23.42
C LYS A 169 17.55 0.04 24.49
N LYS A 170 16.97 -0.34 25.64
CA LYS A 170 17.03 0.49 26.84
C LYS A 170 18.47 0.59 27.31
#